data_AF-A0A496ZWK0-F1
#
_entry.id   AF-A0A496ZWK0-F1
#
_cell.length_a   1.000
_cell.length_b   1.000
_cell.length_c   1.000
_cell.angle_alpha   90.00
_cell.angle_beta   90.00
_cell.angle_gamma   90.00
#
_symmetry.space_group_name_H-M   'P 1'
#
loop_
_entity.id
_entity.type
_entity.pdbx_description
1 polymer ?
#
loop_
_entity_poly.entity_id
_entity_poly.type
_entity_poly.pdbx_seq_one_letter_code
_entity_poly.pdbx_strand_id
1 'polypeptide(L)'
;MIYKIVSAVLIVILIVALIMTASTSKKRQEEIDQLQQEIVVSNRYIQSLNDQLNKANNGTKPVKSEDERLLKVLNKYLKENKRNGVVTAEELSKYEKEDRFIPNLIPINGEYAISQHYKEEHPALDFAAEEGTEVIASATGEILSVYEDEYFGKVVLIDHLNEYATMYAHLATAIYDSKTFVKKGEPIGLVGNTGNSSAPHLHFEVLKNGENIDPELILED
;
A
#
# COMPACT_ATOMS: atom_id res chain seq x y z
N MET A 1 -40.04 -12.16 41.88
CA MET A 1 -40.06 -11.18 40.77
C MET A 1 -38.71 -10.49 40.59
N ILE A 2 -38.11 -9.94 41.65
CA ILE A 2 -36.81 -9.25 41.63
C ILE A 2 -35.65 -10.11 41.06
N TYR A 3 -35.49 -11.37 41.50
CA TYR A 3 -34.44 -12.26 40.98
C TYR A 3 -34.49 -12.50 39.47
N LYS A 4 -35.69 -12.55 38.87
CA LYS A 4 -35.82 -12.72 37.41
C LYS A 4 -35.38 -11.46 36.66
N ILE A 5 -35.66 -10.29 37.21
CA ILE A 5 -35.25 -9.00 36.64
C ILE A 5 -33.72 -8.85 36.75
N VAL A 6 -33.14 -9.13 37.93
CA VAL A 6 -31.68 -9.06 38.15
C VAL A 6 -30.94 -10.04 37.24
N SER A 7 -31.43 -11.27 37.11
CA SER A 7 -30.85 -12.28 36.21
C SER A 7 -30.91 -11.85 34.74
N ALA A 8 -32.05 -11.31 34.28
CA ALA A 8 -32.19 -10.81 32.91
C ALA A 8 -31.21 -9.65 32.61
N VAL A 9 -31.03 -8.73 33.55
CA VAL A 9 -30.08 -7.60 33.39
C VAL A 9 -28.64 -8.10 33.33
N LEU A 10 -28.24 -9.06 34.18
CA LEU A 10 -26.91 -9.66 34.15
C LEU A 10 -26.62 -10.36 32.82
N ILE A 11 -27.59 -11.11 32.27
CA ILE A 11 -27.44 -11.78 30.98
C ILE A 11 -27.21 -10.77 29.86
N VAL A 12 -27.95 -9.66 29.84
CA VAL A 12 -27.79 -8.61 28.82
C VAL A 12 -26.39 -7.96 28.90
N ILE A 13 -25.92 -7.64 30.11
CA ILE A 13 -24.56 -7.10 30.31
C ILE A 13 -23.49 -8.07 29.78
N LEU A 14 -23.65 -9.36 30.06
CA LEU A 14 -22.71 -10.40 29.63
C LEU A 14 -22.69 -10.56 28.11
N ILE A 15 -23.86 -10.50 27.46
CA ILE A 15 -23.99 -10.54 25.99
C ILE A 15 -23.31 -9.31 25.37
N VAL A 16 -23.54 -8.10 25.91
CA VAL A 16 -22.91 -6.88 25.41
C VAL A 16 -21.39 -6.94 25.56
N ALA A 17 -20.88 -7.43 26.70
CA ALA A 17 -19.44 -7.62 26.91
C ALA A 17 -18.82 -8.64 25.94
N LEU A 18 -19.53 -9.73 25.64
CA LEU A 18 -19.15 -10.73 24.63
C LEU A 18 -19.10 -10.13 23.21
N ILE A 19 -20.10 -9.33 22.83
CA ILE A 19 -20.13 -8.65 21.53
C ILE A 19 -18.95 -7.67 21.41
N MET A 20 -18.69 -6.86 22.44
CA MET A 20 -17.57 -5.92 22.42
C MET A 20 -16.22 -6.64 22.33
N THR A 21 -16.00 -7.70 23.10
CA THR A 21 -14.75 -8.49 23.04
C THR A 21 -14.54 -9.16 21.68
N ALA A 22 -15.60 -9.70 21.07
CA ALA A 22 -15.56 -10.27 19.72
C ALA A 22 -15.26 -9.20 18.64
N SER A 23 -15.84 -8.01 18.76
CA SER A 23 -15.53 -6.88 17.88
C SER A 23 -14.06 -6.47 18.00
N THR A 24 -13.53 -6.37 19.21
CA THR A 24 -12.12 -6.03 19.45
C THR A 24 -11.17 -7.13 18.97
N SER A 25 -11.54 -8.41 19.07
CA SER A 25 -10.73 -9.49 18.49
C SER A 25 -10.73 -9.45 16.96
N LYS A 26 -11.85 -9.12 16.32
CA LYS A 26 -11.92 -8.98 14.86
C LYS A 26 -11.00 -7.87 14.37
N LYS A 27 -11.06 -6.67 14.98
CA LYS A 27 -10.15 -5.56 14.65
C LYS A 27 -8.68 -5.92 14.81
N ARG A 28 -8.33 -6.58 15.92
CA ARG A 28 -6.94 -7.06 16.13
C ARG A 28 -6.51 -8.10 15.12
N GLN A 29 -7.43 -8.94 14.62
CA GLN A 29 -7.11 -9.89 13.57
C GLN A 29 -6.84 -9.18 12.24
N GLU A 30 -7.67 -8.19 11.89
CA GLU A 30 -7.45 -7.34 10.71
C GLU A 30 -6.09 -6.61 10.78
N GLU A 31 -5.73 -6.06 11.94
CA GLU A 31 -4.41 -5.46 12.19
C GLU A 31 -3.26 -6.48 12.03
N ILE A 32 -3.42 -7.70 12.55
CA ILE A 32 -2.41 -8.76 12.42
C ILE A 32 -2.22 -9.15 10.95
N ASP A 33 -3.32 -9.29 10.19
CA ASP A 33 -3.28 -9.68 8.79
C ASP A 33 -2.59 -8.59 7.95
N GLN A 34 -2.81 -7.31 8.28
CA GLN A 34 -2.14 -6.18 7.66
C GLN A 34 -0.63 -6.17 7.97
N LEU A 35 -0.25 -6.35 9.24
CA LEU A 35 1.16 -6.45 9.64
C LEU A 35 1.86 -7.66 9.00
N GLN A 36 1.17 -8.78 8.82
CA GLN A 36 1.72 -9.95 8.13
C GLN A 36 1.98 -9.66 6.66
N GLN A 37 1.09 -8.91 6.00
CA GLN A 37 1.30 -8.47 4.63
C GLN A 37 2.50 -7.54 4.54
N GLU A 38 2.60 -6.53 5.39
CA GLU A 38 3.76 -5.62 5.45
C GLU A 38 5.09 -6.37 5.60
N ILE A 39 5.15 -7.38 6.48
CA ILE A 39 6.34 -8.24 6.65
C ILE A 39 6.69 -8.98 5.36
N VAL A 40 5.69 -9.56 4.67
CA VAL A 40 5.90 -10.30 3.42
C VAL A 40 6.52 -9.40 2.36
N VAL A 41 5.97 -8.19 2.19
CA VAL A 41 6.45 -7.30 1.14
C VAL A 41 7.80 -6.67 1.50
N SER A 42 8.02 -6.32 2.77
CA SER A 42 9.33 -5.90 3.27
C SER A 42 10.42 -6.95 3.01
N ASN A 43 10.11 -8.23 3.20
CA ASN A 43 11.05 -9.32 2.90
C ASN A 43 11.36 -9.40 1.39
N ARG A 44 10.39 -9.15 0.52
CA ARG A 44 10.60 -9.12 -0.93
C ARG A 44 11.50 -7.95 -1.33
N TYR A 45 11.27 -6.77 -0.76
CA TYR A 45 12.14 -5.61 -0.99
C TYR A 45 13.58 -5.88 -0.56
N ILE A 46 13.77 -6.49 0.62
CA ILE A 46 15.10 -6.90 1.10
C ILE A 46 15.75 -7.91 0.13
N GLN A 47 15.00 -8.88 -0.40
CA GLN A 47 15.52 -9.83 -1.39
C GLN A 47 15.93 -9.16 -2.69
N SER A 48 15.10 -8.25 -3.21
CA SER A 48 15.42 -7.46 -4.40
C SER A 48 16.70 -6.64 -4.19
N LEU A 49 16.81 -5.92 -3.07
CA LEU A 49 18.02 -5.15 -2.73
C LEU A 49 19.25 -6.05 -2.66
N ASN A 50 19.14 -7.23 -2.07
CA ASN A 50 20.21 -8.21 -2.02
C ASN A 50 20.61 -8.70 -3.42
N ASP A 51 19.65 -8.95 -4.31
CA ASP A 51 19.92 -9.34 -5.69
C ASP A 51 20.59 -8.22 -6.49
N GLN A 52 20.15 -6.97 -6.30
CA GLN A 52 20.77 -5.79 -6.91
C GLN A 52 22.21 -5.59 -6.41
N LEU A 53 22.44 -5.70 -5.09
CA LEU A 53 23.77 -5.65 -4.49
C LEU A 53 24.68 -6.77 -5.01
N ASN A 54 24.17 -7.98 -5.17
CA ASN A 54 24.93 -9.11 -5.72
C ASN A 54 25.31 -8.89 -7.19
N LYS A 55 24.39 -8.33 -8.00
CA LYS A 55 24.66 -7.96 -9.40
C LYS A 55 25.69 -6.83 -9.50
N ALA A 56 25.61 -5.83 -8.63
CA ALA A 56 26.56 -4.70 -8.60
C ALA A 56 27.99 -5.11 -8.19
N ASN A 57 28.15 -6.16 -7.38
CA ASN A 57 29.44 -6.56 -6.79
C ASN A 57 30.28 -7.57 -7.61
N ASN A 58 29.92 -7.86 -8.86
CA ASN A 58 30.73 -8.61 -9.86
C ASN A 58 31.69 -9.67 -9.26
N GLY A 59 31.15 -10.69 -8.58
CA GLY A 59 31.90 -11.90 -8.24
C GLY A 59 32.84 -11.85 -7.03
N THR A 60 32.76 -10.85 -6.15
CA THR A 60 33.31 -11.00 -4.80
C THR A 60 32.29 -11.69 -3.89
N LYS A 61 32.78 -12.67 -3.10
CA LYS A 61 31.98 -13.63 -2.30
C LYS A 61 30.85 -12.94 -1.50
N PRO A 62 29.72 -13.63 -1.28
CA PRO A 62 28.55 -13.08 -0.59
C PRO A 62 28.97 -12.53 0.79
N VAL A 63 28.52 -11.31 1.09
CA VAL A 63 28.69 -10.68 2.41
C VAL A 63 27.78 -11.42 3.40
N LYS A 64 28.28 -12.55 3.90
CA LYS A 64 27.57 -13.49 4.78
C LYS A 64 27.22 -12.94 6.18
N SER A 65 27.54 -11.70 6.53
CA SER A 65 27.53 -11.27 7.95
C SER A 65 26.29 -10.53 8.44
N GLU A 66 25.50 -9.90 7.57
CA GLU A 66 24.31 -9.13 7.99
C GLU A 66 23.00 -9.89 7.81
N ASP A 67 22.83 -10.60 6.70
CA ASP A 67 21.66 -11.46 6.47
C ASP A 67 21.52 -12.53 7.55
N GLU A 68 22.63 -13.15 7.96
CA GLU A 68 22.64 -14.17 9.00
C GLU A 68 22.29 -13.58 10.39
N ARG A 69 22.65 -12.30 10.60
CA ARG A 69 22.30 -11.55 11.81
C ARG A 69 20.82 -11.16 11.82
N LEU A 70 20.28 -10.70 10.69
CA LEU A 70 18.86 -10.39 10.53
C LEU A 70 17.99 -11.64 10.65
N LEU A 71 18.34 -12.73 9.96
CA LEU A 71 17.68 -14.04 10.07
C LEU A 71 17.70 -14.54 11.52
N LYS A 72 18.81 -14.33 12.24
CA LYS A 72 18.91 -14.72 13.65
C LYS A 72 18.03 -13.87 14.57
N VAL A 73 17.92 -12.56 14.32
CA VAL A 73 17.03 -11.65 15.07
C VAL A 73 15.57 -11.98 14.78
N LEU A 74 15.21 -12.19 13.51
CA LEU A 74 13.86 -12.56 13.08
C LEU A 74 13.43 -13.90 13.69
N ASN A 75 14.28 -14.93 13.59
CA ASN A 75 14.00 -16.23 14.19
C ASN A 75 13.89 -16.19 15.72
N LYS A 76 14.69 -15.32 16.37
CA LYS A 76 14.58 -15.09 17.81
C LYS A 76 13.22 -14.47 18.17
N TYR A 77 12.80 -13.42 17.46
CA TYR A 77 11.52 -12.76 17.67
C TYR A 77 10.32 -13.70 17.44
N LEU A 78 10.35 -14.50 16.36
CA LEU A 78 9.29 -15.46 16.04
C LEU A 78 9.15 -16.55 17.12
N LYS A 79 10.28 -17.04 17.64
CA LYS A 79 10.34 -18.03 18.71
C LYS A 79 9.84 -17.47 20.05
N GLU A 80 10.25 -16.25 20.41
CA GLU A 80 9.85 -15.59 21.66
C GLU A 80 8.33 -15.31 21.70
N ASN A 81 7.73 -15.02 20.54
CA ASN A 81 6.30 -14.77 20.41
C ASN A 81 5.45 -16.02 20.13
N LYS A 82 6.04 -17.24 20.17
CA LYS A 82 5.37 -18.52 19.87
C LYS A 82 4.61 -18.51 18.53
N ARG A 83 5.09 -17.76 17.55
CA ARG A 83 4.49 -17.68 16.22
C ARG A 83 5.12 -18.76 15.34
N ASN A 84 4.37 -19.81 15.03
CA ASN A 84 4.71 -20.75 13.96
C ASN A 84 4.38 -20.09 12.62
N GLY A 85 5.22 -19.17 12.19
CA GLY A 85 5.07 -18.45 10.93
C GLY A 85 6.39 -18.41 10.19
N VAL A 86 6.89 -19.57 9.80
CA VAL A 86 7.73 -19.61 8.60
C VAL A 86 6.74 -19.41 7.47
N VAL A 87 6.65 -18.19 6.93
CA VAL A 87 5.96 -17.99 5.66
C VAL A 87 6.73 -18.84 4.65
N THR A 88 6.14 -19.94 4.24
CA THR A 88 6.77 -20.87 3.29
C THR A 88 6.93 -20.18 1.94
N ALA A 89 7.91 -20.60 1.12
CA ALA A 89 8.02 -20.12 -0.26
C ALA A 89 6.71 -20.34 -1.05
N GLU A 90 5.93 -21.36 -0.67
CA GLU A 90 4.62 -21.68 -1.23
C GLU A 90 3.53 -20.69 -0.77
N GLU A 91 3.53 -20.26 0.50
CA GLU A 91 2.65 -19.19 0.98
C GLU A 91 3.03 -17.83 0.40
N LEU A 92 4.32 -17.55 0.23
CA LEU A 92 4.84 -16.40 -0.51
C LEU A 92 4.34 -16.43 -1.98
N SER A 93 4.36 -17.59 -2.63
CA SER A 93 3.88 -17.75 -4.01
C SER A 93 2.37 -17.51 -4.17
N LYS A 94 1.61 -17.66 -3.09
CA LYS A 94 0.18 -17.34 -3.06
C LYS A 94 -0.06 -15.83 -3.02
N TYR A 95 0.80 -15.07 -2.32
CA TYR A 95 0.79 -13.61 -2.31
C TYR A 95 1.48 -12.99 -3.55
N GLU A 96 2.37 -13.73 -4.23
CA GLU A 96 2.92 -13.36 -5.55
C GLU A 96 1.89 -13.38 -6.68
N LYS A 97 0.84 -14.20 -6.56
CA LYS A 97 -0.17 -14.38 -7.62
C LYS A 97 -1.27 -13.34 -7.63
N GLU A 98 -1.44 -12.58 -6.56
CA GLU A 98 -2.39 -11.47 -6.58
C GLU A 98 -1.63 -10.25 -7.11
N ASP A 99 -2.02 -9.72 -8.27
CA ASP A 99 -1.51 -8.46 -8.87
C ASP A 99 -1.83 -7.22 -8.02
N ARG A 100 -2.02 -7.42 -6.71
CA ARG A 100 -2.40 -6.42 -5.73
C ARG A 100 -1.28 -5.44 -5.42
N PHE A 101 -0.02 -5.79 -5.63
CA PHE A 101 1.12 -4.89 -5.45
C PHE A 101 1.64 -4.32 -6.78
N ILE A 102 1.10 -4.77 -7.90
CA ILE A 102 1.45 -4.25 -9.22
C ILE A 102 0.48 -3.11 -9.53
N PRO A 103 0.96 -1.89 -9.80
CA PRO A 103 0.10 -0.74 -10.07
C PRO A 103 -0.48 -0.80 -11.49
N ASN A 104 -1.24 -1.85 -11.79
CA ASN A 104 -1.91 -2.07 -13.07
C ASN A 104 -3.39 -1.68 -13.04
N LEU A 105 -3.93 -1.14 -11.93
CA LEU A 105 -5.31 -0.63 -11.90
C LEU A 105 -5.35 0.84 -12.30
N ILE A 106 -6.28 1.20 -13.18
CA ILE A 106 -6.58 2.60 -13.51
C ILE A 106 -6.90 3.38 -12.22
N PRO A 107 -6.19 4.49 -11.93
CA PRO A 107 -6.29 5.19 -10.64
C PRO A 107 -7.49 6.13 -10.53
N ILE A 108 -8.43 6.10 -11.48
CA ILE A 108 -9.65 6.90 -11.48
C ILE A 108 -10.88 6.00 -11.37
N ASN A 109 -11.74 6.27 -10.39
CA ASN A 109 -13.04 5.63 -10.25
C ASN A 109 -14.14 6.57 -10.78
N GLY A 110 -14.32 6.60 -12.11
CA GLY A 110 -15.27 7.47 -12.78
C GLY A 110 -15.04 7.56 -14.30
N GLU A 111 -15.77 8.44 -14.97
CA GLU A 111 -15.49 8.76 -16.38
C GLU A 111 -14.20 9.57 -16.48
N TYR A 112 -13.35 9.22 -17.45
CA TYR A 112 -12.11 9.94 -17.72
C TYR A 112 -11.76 9.91 -19.21
N ALA A 113 -10.85 10.79 -19.59
CA ALA A 113 -10.12 10.71 -20.84
C ALA A 113 -8.62 10.89 -20.57
N ILE A 114 -7.77 10.27 -21.39
CA ILE A 114 -6.33 10.56 -21.34
C ILE A 114 -6.11 11.95 -21.97
N SER A 115 -5.67 12.92 -21.18
CA SER A 115 -5.39 14.29 -21.64
C SER A 115 -3.95 14.48 -22.08
N GLN A 116 -3.01 13.72 -21.50
CA GLN A 116 -1.60 13.77 -21.86
C GLN A 116 -0.96 12.40 -21.64
N HIS A 117 -0.26 11.92 -22.67
CA HIS A 117 0.48 10.66 -22.64
C HIS A 117 1.92 10.87 -22.16
N TYR A 118 2.50 9.79 -21.64
CA TYR A 118 3.88 9.75 -21.16
C TYR A 118 4.90 10.21 -22.19
N LYS A 119 5.85 11.04 -21.74
CA LYS A 119 7.05 11.47 -22.47
C LYS A 119 8.22 11.69 -21.51
N GLU A 120 9.44 11.76 -22.02
CA GLU A 120 10.62 12.01 -21.16
C GLU A 120 10.51 13.33 -20.37
N GLU A 121 9.91 14.39 -20.95
CA GLU A 121 9.70 15.67 -20.28
C GLU A 121 8.42 15.72 -19.42
N HIS A 122 7.57 14.69 -19.51
CA HIS A 122 6.35 14.54 -18.71
C HIS A 122 6.21 13.06 -18.34
N PRO A 123 6.89 12.62 -17.28
CA PRO A 123 7.04 11.21 -16.94
C PRO A 123 5.81 10.63 -16.22
N ALA A 124 4.62 10.95 -16.75
CA ALA A 124 3.32 10.68 -16.17
C ALA A 124 2.28 10.36 -17.25
N LEU A 125 1.12 9.91 -16.80
CA LEU A 125 -0.09 9.81 -17.60
C LEU A 125 -1.16 10.70 -16.96
N ASP A 126 -1.72 11.64 -17.74
CA ASP A 126 -2.72 12.56 -17.22
C ASP A 126 -4.13 12.08 -17.57
N PHE A 127 -4.95 11.95 -16.54
CA PHE A 127 -6.36 11.58 -16.63
C PHE A 127 -7.24 12.81 -16.43
N ALA A 128 -7.79 13.36 -17.51
CA ALA A 128 -8.83 14.37 -17.41
C ALA A 128 -10.12 13.75 -16.87
N ALA A 129 -10.60 14.29 -15.76
CA ALA A 129 -11.81 13.87 -15.08
C ALA A 129 -12.41 15.08 -14.35
N GLU A 130 -13.70 15.02 -14.01
CA GLU A 130 -14.35 16.11 -13.27
C GLU A 130 -13.68 16.31 -11.91
N GLU A 131 -13.54 17.57 -11.47
CA GLU A 131 -13.07 17.87 -10.12
C GLU A 131 -13.97 17.18 -9.08
N GLY A 132 -13.36 16.52 -8.09
CA GLY A 132 -14.07 15.70 -7.11
C GLY A 132 -14.27 14.24 -7.53
N THR A 133 -13.87 13.83 -8.74
CA THR A 133 -13.84 12.41 -9.12
C THR A 133 -12.91 11.64 -8.18
N GLU A 134 -13.28 10.42 -7.81
CA GLU A 134 -12.53 9.61 -6.86
C GLU A 134 -11.22 9.10 -7.47
N VAL A 135 -10.12 9.31 -6.76
CA VAL A 135 -8.79 8.77 -7.07
C VAL A 135 -8.52 7.58 -6.15
N ILE A 136 -8.18 6.44 -6.74
CA ILE A 136 -7.97 5.18 -6.05
C ILE A 136 -6.51 4.72 -6.16
N ALA A 137 -6.03 3.98 -5.16
CA ALA A 137 -4.70 3.41 -5.18
C ALA A 137 -4.60 2.33 -6.28
N SER A 138 -3.70 2.53 -7.24
CA SER A 138 -3.46 1.59 -8.34
C SER A 138 -2.94 0.22 -7.85
N ALA A 139 -2.29 0.18 -6.68
CA ALA A 139 -1.87 -1.02 -5.98
C ALA A 139 -1.89 -0.84 -4.45
N THR A 140 -1.89 -1.96 -3.72
CA THR A 140 -1.65 -2.01 -2.28
C THR A 140 -0.27 -1.45 -1.98
N GLY A 141 -0.17 -0.61 -0.96
CA GLY A 141 1.09 -0.02 -0.54
C GLY A 141 0.96 0.81 0.74
N GLU A 142 2.05 1.42 1.15
CA GLU A 142 2.10 2.42 2.22
C GLU A 142 2.21 3.82 1.61
N ILE A 143 1.41 4.77 2.10
CA ILE A 143 1.54 6.18 1.72
C ILE A 143 2.85 6.70 2.33
N LEU A 144 3.86 6.87 1.50
CA LEU A 144 5.18 7.36 1.91
C LEU A 144 5.10 8.84 2.31
N SER A 145 4.39 9.64 1.52
CA SER A 145 4.22 11.08 1.78
C SER A 145 2.91 11.62 1.23
N VAL A 146 2.43 12.66 1.91
CA VAL A 146 1.36 13.54 1.44
C VAL A 146 1.89 14.95 1.62
N TYR A 147 1.90 15.72 0.54
CA TYR A 147 2.46 17.07 0.54
C TYR A 147 1.74 17.97 -0.46
N GLU A 148 2.06 19.26 -0.43
CA GLU A 148 1.51 20.24 -1.36
C GLU A 148 2.60 21.23 -1.78
N ASP A 149 2.72 21.49 -3.08
CA ASP A 149 3.64 22.49 -3.63
C ASP A 149 3.04 23.25 -4.83
N GLU A 150 3.76 24.25 -5.32
CA GLU A 150 3.30 25.12 -6.41
C GLU A 150 3.22 24.43 -7.78
N TYR A 151 3.97 23.35 -8.00
CA TYR A 151 4.06 22.66 -9.28
C TYR A 151 3.07 21.50 -9.34
N PHE A 152 3.18 20.52 -8.45
CA PHE A 152 2.33 19.33 -8.42
C PHE A 152 1.01 19.55 -7.67
N GLY A 153 0.85 20.67 -6.96
CA GLY A 153 -0.30 20.87 -6.10
C GLY A 153 -0.29 19.86 -4.98
N LYS A 154 -1.45 19.32 -4.61
CA LYS A 154 -1.56 18.29 -3.57
C LYS A 154 -1.21 16.92 -4.12
N VAL A 155 -0.32 16.22 -3.42
CA VAL A 155 0.25 14.95 -3.86
C VAL A 155 0.08 13.86 -2.81
N VAL A 156 -0.20 12.65 -3.28
CA VAL A 156 -0.03 11.40 -2.53
C VAL A 156 1.04 10.56 -3.22
N LEU A 157 2.02 10.05 -2.47
CA LEU A 157 3.05 9.13 -2.96
C LEU A 157 2.93 7.80 -2.22
N ILE A 158 2.81 6.69 -2.95
CA ILE A 158 2.63 5.35 -2.40
C ILE A 158 3.80 4.46 -2.78
N ASP A 159 4.40 3.79 -1.80
CA ASP A 159 5.34 2.69 -2.01
C ASP A 159 4.58 1.36 -1.98
N HIS A 160 4.70 0.57 -3.06
CA HIS A 160 4.04 -0.72 -3.19
C HIS A 160 4.90 -1.88 -2.69
N LEU A 161 6.07 -1.55 -2.13
CA LEU A 161 6.99 -2.43 -1.42
C LEU A 161 7.60 -3.54 -2.31
N ASN A 162 7.36 -3.49 -3.63
CA ASN A 162 7.84 -4.44 -4.63
C ASN A 162 8.60 -3.72 -5.76
N GLU A 163 9.47 -2.77 -5.39
CA GLU A 163 10.21 -1.89 -6.31
C GLU A 163 9.35 -0.86 -7.05
N TYR A 164 8.02 -0.94 -6.93
CA TYR A 164 7.10 0.04 -7.50
C TYR A 164 6.72 1.12 -6.50
N ALA A 165 6.59 2.34 -7.02
CA ALA A 165 5.91 3.43 -6.34
C ALA A 165 4.97 4.13 -7.32
N THR A 166 3.94 4.81 -6.79
CA THR A 166 3.04 5.63 -7.60
C THR A 166 2.84 7.00 -7.00
N MET A 167 2.79 8.02 -7.85
CA MET A 167 2.50 9.41 -7.46
C MET A 167 1.16 9.84 -8.05
N TYR A 168 0.35 10.50 -7.23
CA TYR A 168 -0.96 11.05 -7.58
C TYR A 168 -0.95 12.54 -7.27
N ALA A 169 -0.97 13.39 -8.30
CA ALA A 169 -0.82 14.84 -8.17
C ALA A 169 -2.03 15.62 -8.68
N HIS A 170 -2.00 16.95 -8.49
CA HIS A 170 -3.09 17.89 -8.77
C HIS A 170 -4.38 17.63 -7.99
N LEU A 171 -4.29 16.89 -6.88
CA LEU A 171 -5.45 16.48 -6.10
C LEU A 171 -6.16 17.67 -5.46
N ALA A 172 -7.48 17.59 -5.32
CA ALA A 172 -8.24 18.52 -4.48
C ALA A 172 -8.09 18.13 -3.00
N THR A 173 -8.05 16.84 -2.72
CA THR A 173 -8.02 16.29 -1.36
C THR A 173 -7.23 14.98 -1.33
N ALA A 174 -6.49 14.77 -0.24
CA ALA A 174 -5.94 13.48 0.14
C ALA A 174 -6.77 12.96 1.33
N ILE A 175 -7.19 11.69 1.28
CA ILE A 175 -8.07 11.08 2.28
C ILE A 175 -7.28 10.64 3.53
N TYR A 176 -6.03 10.27 3.34
CA TYR A 176 -5.17 9.71 4.37
C TYR A 176 -3.87 10.50 4.51
N ASP A 177 -3.23 10.38 5.67
CA ASP A 177 -1.90 10.89 5.95
C ASP A 177 -0.81 9.86 5.61
N SER A 178 0.45 10.30 5.64
CA SER A 178 1.61 9.40 5.49
C SER A 178 1.64 8.30 6.55
N LYS A 179 2.32 7.18 6.22
CA LYS A 179 2.39 5.94 7.00
C LYS A 179 1.08 5.17 7.11
N THR A 180 0.11 5.51 6.28
CA THR A 180 -1.13 4.76 6.16
C THR A 180 -0.98 3.71 5.07
N PHE A 181 -1.31 2.46 5.40
CA PHE A 181 -1.41 1.38 4.44
C PHE A 181 -2.76 1.41 3.73
N VAL A 182 -2.75 1.33 2.41
CA VAL A 182 -3.94 1.32 1.56
C VAL A 182 -3.97 0.08 0.68
N LYS A 183 -5.18 -0.37 0.34
CA LYS A 183 -5.39 -1.52 -0.55
C LYS A 183 -5.51 -1.06 -2.00
N LYS A 184 -5.21 -1.95 -2.94
CA LYS A 184 -5.51 -1.73 -4.36
C LYS A 184 -7.00 -1.44 -4.54
N GLY A 185 -7.31 -0.37 -5.26
CA GLY A 185 -8.66 0.14 -5.48
C GLY A 185 -9.26 0.90 -4.30
N GLU A 186 -8.50 1.14 -3.22
CA GLU A 186 -8.98 1.94 -2.10
C GLU A 186 -8.94 3.43 -2.46
N PRO A 187 -9.98 4.22 -2.14
CA PRO A 187 -9.97 5.67 -2.34
C PRO A 187 -8.87 6.32 -1.52
N ILE A 188 -8.05 7.16 -2.17
CA ILE A 188 -6.94 7.87 -1.55
C ILE A 188 -7.03 9.38 -1.69
N GLY A 189 -7.86 9.87 -2.60
CA GLY A 189 -8.01 11.29 -2.86
C GLY A 189 -9.13 11.60 -3.83
N LEU A 190 -9.23 12.88 -4.18
CA LEU A 190 -10.16 13.38 -5.19
C LEU A 190 -9.40 14.19 -6.23
N VAL A 191 -9.79 14.03 -7.50
CA VAL A 191 -9.28 14.84 -8.62
C VAL A 191 -9.49 16.30 -8.30
N GLY A 192 -8.47 17.12 -8.61
CA GLY A 192 -8.51 18.55 -8.39
C GLY A 192 -7.94 19.31 -9.57
N ASN A 193 -7.59 20.57 -9.28
CA ASN A 193 -6.93 21.47 -10.21
C ASN A 193 -5.90 22.31 -9.43
N THR A 194 -5.12 21.67 -8.54
CA THR A 194 -4.15 22.33 -7.67
C THR A 194 -2.74 22.35 -8.27
N GLY A 195 -1.89 23.27 -7.81
CA GLY A 195 -0.55 23.47 -8.37
C GLY A 195 -0.58 24.09 -9.77
N ASN A 196 0.37 23.69 -10.61
CA ASN A 196 0.48 24.14 -11.99
C ASN A 196 -0.42 23.31 -12.92
N SER A 197 -1.73 23.46 -12.74
CA SER A 197 -2.75 22.78 -13.54
C SER A 197 -3.67 23.80 -14.21
N SER A 198 -4.01 23.55 -15.48
CA SER A 198 -4.86 24.46 -16.28
C SER A 198 -6.33 24.05 -16.31
N ALA A 199 -6.63 22.78 -16.02
CA ALA A 199 -7.97 22.22 -15.94
C ALA A 199 -7.96 20.96 -15.05
N PRO A 200 -9.11 20.54 -14.47
CA PRO A 200 -9.14 19.38 -13.59
C PRO A 200 -8.63 18.08 -14.25
N HIS A 201 -7.64 17.46 -13.62
CA HIS A 201 -7.08 16.17 -14.03
C HIS A 201 -6.28 15.53 -12.89
N LEU A 202 -5.97 14.24 -13.03
CA LEU A 202 -4.98 13.54 -12.22
C LEU A 202 -3.69 13.39 -13.02
N HIS A 203 -2.57 13.87 -12.48
CA HIS A 203 -1.22 13.53 -12.97
C HIS A 203 -0.74 12.28 -12.23
N PHE A 204 -0.55 11.19 -12.96
CA PHE A 204 -0.22 9.87 -12.40
C PHE A 204 1.15 9.38 -12.88
N GLU A 205 2.05 9.11 -11.94
CA GLU A 205 3.36 8.53 -12.25
C GLU A 205 3.47 7.12 -11.70
N VAL A 206 4.18 6.26 -12.44
CA VAL A 206 4.64 4.95 -11.97
C VAL A 206 6.16 4.95 -11.97
N LEU A 207 6.75 4.62 -10.83
CA LEU A 207 8.18 4.43 -10.68
C LEU A 207 8.46 2.94 -10.50
N LYS A 208 9.54 2.46 -11.11
CA LYS A 208 10.09 1.13 -10.88
C LYS A 208 11.58 1.25 -10.60
N ASN A 209 12.03 0.73 -9.46
CA ASN A 209 13.42 0.87 -9.00
C ASN A 209 13.89 2.33 -8.92
N GLY A 210 12.98 3.24 -8.59
CA GLY A 210 13.26 4.68 -8.46
C GLY A 210 13.32 5.44 -9.79
N GLU A 211 13.08 4.79 -10.92
CA GLU A 211 13.00 5.45 -12.24
C GLU A 211 11.55 5.45 -12.74
N ASN A 212 11.11 6.57 -13.32
CA ASN A 212 9.79 6.65 -13.95
C ASN A 212 9.71 5.71 -15.15
N ILE A 213 8.60 4.97 -15.24
CA ILE A 213 8.24 4.18 -16.40
C ILE A 213 6.94 4.70 -16.98
N ASP A 214 6.69 4.41 -18.25
CA ASP A 214 5.42 4.70 -18.90
C ASP A 214 4.27 3.93 -18.21
N PRO A 215 3.29 4.63 -17.59
CA PRO A 215 2.15 3.99 -16.94
C PRO A 215 1.29 3.15 -17.91
N GLU A 216 1.23 3.52 -19.20
CA GLU A 216 0.44 2.78 -20.20
C GLU A 216 1.00 1.36 -20.45
N LEU A 217 2.25 1.07 -20.06
CA LEU A 217 2.84 -0.26 -20.18
C LEU A 217 2.40 -1.23 -19.08
N ILE A 218 1.81 -0.73 -18.00
CA ILE A 218 1.44 -1.55 -16.84
C ILE A 218 -0.04 -1.51 -16.54
N LEU A 219 -0.76 -0.43 -16.87
CA LEU A 219 -2.19 -0.31 -16.62
C LEU A 219 -3.00 -1.30 -17.47
N GLU A 220 -4.01 -1.90 -16.86
CA GLU A 220 -4.96 -2.82 -17.45
C GLU A 220 -6.39 -2.25 -17.32
N ASP A 221 -7.21 -2.45 -18.36
CA ASP A 221 -8.63 -2.06 -18.42
C ASP A 221 -9.54 -2.94 -17.53
#